data_AF-A0A3D3Z6Y0-F1
#
_entry.id   AF-A0A3D3Z6Y0-F1
#
_cell.length_a   1.000
_cell.length_b   1.000
_cell.length_c   1.000
_cell.angle_alpha   90.00
_cell.angle_beta   90.00
_cell.angle_gamma   90.00
#
_symmetry.space_group_name_H-M   'P 1'
#
loop_
_entity.id
_entity.type
_entity.pdbx_description
1 polymer ?
#
loop_
_entity_poly.entity_id
_entity_poly.type
_entity_poly.pdbx_seq_one_letter_code
_entity_poly.pdbx_strand_id
1 'polypeptide(L)'
;MRKFVWLGLLLALSGCATAPGPLDASSDVRAFVMALRDRDLPGIEARMDRPALQAQVTGIARAIAASEIAKRTGGGEGGQILGVLGADLANPLLERLSKQALEPAILADLARRAGLTPQTVLPSRTATGMGLKRLADGRVCAPDPQTKACILYFGRYPSGWKLNALDEAALRGRLAVPATPRTRR
;
A
#
# COMPACT_ATOMS: atom_id res chain seq x y z
N MET A 1 43.51 -16.07 -49.55
CA MET A 1 43.22 -16.74 -48.26
C MET A 1 42.95 -15.66 -47.22
N ARG A 2 41.68 -15.24 -47.02
CA ARG A 2 41.38 -14.09 -46.14
C ARG A 2 39.88 -14.02 -45.78
N LYS A 3 39.31 -15.05 -45.16
CA LYS A 3 37.89 -15.04 -44.75
C LYS A 3 37.60 -15.99 -43.58
N PHE A 4 38.09 -15.74 -42.36
CA PHE A 4 37.61 -16.46 -41.15
C PHE A 4 37.92 -15.70 -39.85
N VAL A 5 37.52 -14.43 -39.74
CA VAL A 5 37.60 -13.69 -38.47
C VAL A 5 36.37 -12.80 -38.29
N TRP A 6 35.15 -13.33 -38.39
CA TRP A 6 33.92 -12.54 -38.15
C TRP A 6 32.78 -13.41 -37.61
N LEU A 7 33.03 -14.21 -36.56
CA LEU A 7 31.96 -15.03 -35.95
C LEU A 7 32.06 -15.16 -34.41
N GLY A 8 32.56 -14.13 -33.73
CA GLY A 8 32.90 -14.22 -32.30
C GLY A 8 32.43 -13.08 -31.39
N LEU A 9 31.45 -12.25 -31.81
CA LEU A 9 31.05 -11.08 -31.03
C LEU A 9 29.53 -10.86 -30.98
N LEU A 10 28.77 -11.90 -30.62
CA LEU A 10 27.30 -11.79 -30.43
C LEU A 10 26.79 -12.42 -29.12
N LEU A 11 27.67 -12.81 -28.19
CA LEU A 11 27.31 -13.58 -26.97
C LEU A 11 27.36 -12.79 -25.64
N ALA A 12 27.46 -11.46 -25.65
CA ALA A 12 27.75 -10.68 -24.43
C ALA A 12 26.63 -9.78 -23.89
N LEU A 13 25.36 -9.93 -24.31
CA LEU A 13 24.25 -9.15 -23.73
C LEU A 13 23.03 -9.99 -23.31
N SER A 14 23.26 -11.17 -22.74
CA SER A 14 22.30 -11.80 -21.82
C SER A 14 22.28 -11.01 -20.49
N GLY A 15 21.94 -9.72 -20.57
CA GLY A 15 21.61 -8.94 -19.39
C GLY A 15 20.39 -9.58 -18.76
N CYS A 16 20.54 -10.16 -17.57
CA CYS A 16 19.41 -10.53 -16.73
C CYS A 16 18.61 -9.27 -16.43
N ALA A 17 17.67 -8.92 -17.31
CA ALA A 17 16.52 -8.11 -16.98
C ALA A 17 15.68 -8.94 -16.01
N THR A 18 16.17 -9.05 -14.77
CA THR A 18 15.46 -9.68 -13.68
C THR A 18 14.23 -8.81 -13.50
N ALA A 19 13.11 -9.27 -14.06
CA ALA A 19 11.87 -8.53 -14.03
C ALA A 19 11.60 -8.17 -12.55
N PRO A 20 11.41 -6.88 -12.23
CA PRO A 20 11.16 -6.40 -10.89
C PRO A 20 10.24 -7.35 -10.13
N GLY A 21 10.64 -7.95 -9.01
CA GLY A 21 9.90 -9.09 -8.46
C GLY A 21 9.73 -9.12 -6.95
N PRO A 22 8.82 -9.94 -6.40
CA PRO A 22 8.51 -9.94 -4.97
C PRO A 22 9.75 -9.96 -4.03
N LEU A 23 10.83 -10.60 -4.47
CA LEU A 23 12.12 -10.61 -3.77
C LEU A 23 12.86 -9.27 -3.76
N ASP A 24 12.76 -8.43 -4.79
CA ASP A 24 13.35 -7.10 -4.78
C ASP A 24 12.56 -6.15 -3.86
N ALA A 25 11.23 -6.18 -3.93
CA ALA A 25 10.32 -5.41 -3.09
C ALA A 25 10.41 -5.78 -1.61
N SER A 26 10.77 -7.04 -1.31
CA SER A 26 10.86 -7.55 0.06
C SER A 26 11.75 -6.72 0.97
N SER A 27 12.81 -6.09 0.43
CA SER A 27 13.72 -5.25 1.21
C SER A 27 13.02 -3.98 1.69
N ASP A 28 12.38 -3.28 0.77
CA ASP A 28 11.73 -2.00 1.01
C ASP A 28 10.44 -2.18 1.81
N VAL A 29 9.67 -3.23 1.52
CA VAL A 29 8.50 -3.61 2.31
C VAL A 29 8.91 -3.93 3.74
N ARG A 30 9.96 -4.73 3.95
CA ARG A 30 10.44 -5.03 5.30
C ARG A 30 10.94 -3.78 6.00
N ALA A 31 11.65 -2.90 5.30
CA ALA A 31 12.12 -1.64 5.85
C ALA A 31 10.96 -0.69 6.22
N PHE A 32 9.87 -0.69 5.45
CA PHE A 32 8.64 0.03 5.80
C PHE A 32 8.00 -0.52 7.07
N VAL A 33 7.88 -1.85 7.20
CA VAL A 33 7.34 -2.48 8.41
C VAL A 33 8.26 -2.24 9.62
N MET A 34 9.58 -2.27 9.43
CA MET A 34 10.55 -1.90 10.47
C MET A 34 10.37 -0.44 10.91
N ALA A 35 10.21 0.48 9.96
CA ALA A 35 9.98 1.89 10.28
C ALA A 35 8.67 2.11 11.05
N LEU A 36 7.58 1.39 10.70
CA LEU A 36 6.34 1.38 11.46
C LEU A 36 6.52 0.83 12.89
N ARG A 37 7.27 -0.27 13.03
CA ARG A 37 7.56 -0.90 14.33
C ARG A 37 8.36 0.02 15.24
N ASP A 38 9.40 0.65 14.69
CA ASP A 38 10.37 1.46 15.43
C ASP A 38 9.93 2.93 15.55
N ARG A 39 8.74 3.27 15.01
CA ARG A 39 8.20 4.64 14.93
C ARG A 39 9.15 5.63 14.25
N ASP A 40 9.92 5.16 13.27
CA ASP A 40 10.81 5.98 12.44
C ASP A 40 9.97 6.77 11.43
N LEU A 41 9.48 7.95 11.85
CA LEU A 41 8.60 8.79 11.04
C LEU A 41 9.24 9.17 9.68
N PRO A 42 10.51 9.61 9.62
CA PRO A 42 11.19 9.83 8.34
C PRO A 42 11.28 8.58 7.47
N GLY A 43 11.53 7.41 8.08
CA GLY A 43 11.62 6.14 7.36
C GLY A 43 10.29 5.63 6.81
N ILE A 44 9.18 5.92 7.51
CA ILE A 44 7.81 5.66 7.04
C ILE A 44 7.51 6.56 5.85
N GLU A 45 7.75 7.87 6.00
CA GLU A 45 7.48 8.89 4.98
C GLU A 45 8.21 8.61 3.66
N ALA A 46 9.50 8.29 3.72
CA ALA A 46 10.33 8.03 2.54
C ALA A 46 9.82 6.85 1.68
N ARG A 47 9.07 5.93 2.30
CA ARG A 47 8.55 4.69 1.70
C ARG A 47 7.07 4.77 1.33
N MET A 48 6.46 5.93 1.49
CA MET A 48 5.10 6.20 1.05
C MET A 48 5.11 7.02 -0.23
N ASP A 49 4.22 6.68 -1.15
CA ASP A 49 3.79 7.62 -2.19
C ASP A 49 2.67 8.47 -1.62
N ARG A 50 3.03 9.56 -0.93
CA ARG A 50 2.07 10.48 -0.32
C ARG A 50 1.06 11.02 -1.35
N PRO A 51 1.46 11.48 -2.56
CA PRO A 51 0.51 11.87 -3.60
C PRO A 51 -0.50 10.79 -3.97
N ALA A 52 -0.07 9.55 -4.23
CA ALA A 52 -0.96 8.46 -4.61
C ALA A 52 -1.92 8.08 -3.47
N LEU A 53 -1.39 7.98 -2.25
CA LEU A 53 -2.20 7.65 -1.07
C LEU A 53 -3.19 8.77 -0.74
N GLN A 54 -2.80 10.03 -0.90
CA GLN A 54 -3.69 11.17 -0.66
C GLN A 54 -4.82 11.19 -1.68
N ALA A 55 -4.52 10.94 -2.97
CA ALA A 55 -5.54 10.81 -4.00
C ALA A 55 -6.53 9.67 -3.67
N GLN A 56 -6.02 8.52 -3.19
CA GLN A 56 -6.86 7.40 -2.77
C GLN A 56 -7.76 7.75 -1.59
N VAL A 57 -7.21 8.28 -0.49
CA VAL A 57 -7.99 8.61 0.72
C VAL A 57 -9.04 9.69 0.43
N THR A 58 -8.70 10.71 -0.36
CA THR A 58 -9.65 11.74 -0.80
C THR A 58 -10.79 11.12 -1.64
N GLY A 59 -10.47 10.19 -2.55
CA GLY A 59 -11.48 9.47 -3.34
C GLY A 59 -12.43 8.63 -2.48
N ILE A 60 -11.90 7.92 -1.48
CA ILE A 60 -12.69 7.17 -0.50
C ILE A 60 -13.60 8.10 0.29
N ALA A 61 -13.06 9.19 0.83
CA ALA A 61 -13.84 10.13 1.63
C ALA A 61 -14.95 10.80 0.82
N ARG A 62 -14.68 11.10 -0.47
CA ARG A 62 -15.67 11.61 -1.42
C ARG A 62 -16.80 10.60 -1.64
N ALA A 63 -16.47 9.32 -1.85
CA ALA A 63 -17.47 8.26 -2.02
C ALA A 63 -18.35 8.09 -0.78
N ILE A 64 -17.76 8.14 0.41
CA ILE A 64 -18.49 8.08 1.68
C ILE A 64 -19.43 9.29 1.82
N ALA A 65 -18.92 10.51 1.60
CA ALA A 65 -19.73 11.73 1.68
C ALA A 65 -20.90 11.71 0.69
N ALA A 66 -20.64 11.33 -0.56
CA ALA A 66 -21.68 11.19 -1.58
C ALA A 66 -22.74 10.17 -1.18
N SER A 67 -22.33 9.00 -0.64
CA SER A 67 -23.26 7.96 -0.19
C SER A 67 -24.11 8.40 1.02
N GLU A 68 -23.53 9.15 1.96
CA GLU A 68 -24.22 9.63 3.16
C GLU A 68 -25.25 10.71 2.80
N ILE A 69 -24.91 11.62 1.90
CA ILE A 69 -25.84 12.64 1.38
C ILE A 69 -26.95 11.98 0.58
N ALA A 70 -26.64 11.01 -0.29
CA ALA A 70 -27.63 10.27 -1.07
C ALA A 70 -28.61 9.49 -0.17
N LYS A 71 -28.12 8.88 0.92
CA LYS A 71 -28.97 8.23 1.93
C LYS A 71 -29.92 9.21 2.61
N ARG A 72 -29.42 10.39 3.00
CA ARG A 72 -30.23 11.43 3.66
C ARG A 72 -31.25 12.10 2.73
N THR A 73 -30.99 12.09 1.43
CA THR A 73 -31.84 12.72 0.40
C THR A 73 -32.73 11.73 -0.36
N GLY A 74 -32.79 10.46 0.07
CA GLY A 74 -33.76 9.49 -0.44
C GLY A 74 -33.35 8.74 -1.72
N GLY A 75 -32.07 8.75 -2.12
CA GLY A 75 -31.50 7.85 -3.13
C GLY A 75 -31.93 8.06 -4.60
N GLY A 76 -32.83 9.01 -4.89
CA GLY A 76 -33.20 9.37 -6.26
C GLY A 76 -32.08 10.13 -7.01
N GLU A 77 -32.24 10.34 -8.33
CA GLU A 77 -31.25 11.04 -9.17
C GLU A 77 -30.85 12.42 -8.61
N GLY A 78 -31.79 13.16 -8.00
CA GLY A 78 -31.50 14.43 -7.33
C GLY A 78 -30.60 14.28 -6.09
N GLY A 79 -30.72 13.18 -5.34
CA GLY A 79 -29.86 12.89 -4.18
C GLY A 79 -28.44 12.48 -4.57
N GLN A 80 -28.27 11.84 -5.74
CA GLN A 80 -26.95 11.52 -6.28
C GLN A 80 -26.22 12.77 -6.78
N ILE A 81 -26.92 13.67 -7.47
CA ILE A 81 -26.35 14.94 -7.95
C ILE A 81 -25.95 15.82 -6.75
N LEU A 82 -26.81 15.93 -5.73
CA LEU A 82 -26.48 16.64 -4.49
C LEU A 82 -25.34 15.98 -3.71
N GLY A 83 -25.23 14.65 -3.74
CA GLY A 83 -24.12 13.91 -3.14
C GLY A 83 -22.77 14.21 -3.83
N VAL A 84 -22.74 14.26 -5.16
CA VAL A 84 -21.53 14.58 -5.92
C VAL A 84 -21.12 16.04 -5.71
N LEU A 85 -22.06 16.98 -5.79
CA LEU A 85 -21.80 18.42 -5.58
C LEU A 85 -21.37 18.72 -4.14
N GLY A 86 -22.00 18.10 -3.15
CA GLY A 86 -21.61 18.23 -1.75
C GLY A 86 -20.21 17.66 -1.47
N ALA A 87 -19.84 16.57 -2.14
CA ALA A 87 -18.52 15.98 -2.01
C ALA A 87 -17.43 16.82 -2.72
N ASP A 88 -17.74 17.47 -3.85
CA ASP A 88 -16.83 18.42 -4.51
C ASP A 88 -16.58 19.68 -3.67
N LEU A 89 -17.62 20.23 -3.03
CA LEU A 89 -17.48 21.38 -2.13
C LEU A 89 -16.69 21.04 -0.86
N ALA A 90 -16.75 19.79 -0.40
CA ALA A 90 -15.99 19.30 0.74
C ALA A 90 -14.52 18.98 0.41
N ASN A 91 -14.13 18.94 -0.88
CA ASN A 91 -12.81 18.50 -1.33
C ASN A 91 -11.60 19.15 -0.59
N PRO A 92 -11.53 20.49 -0.37
CA PRO A 92 -10.40 21.09 0.36
C PRO A 92 -10.36 20.72 1.85
N LEU A 93 -11.51 20.39 2.45
CA LEU A 93 -11.56 19.88 3.83
C LEU A 93 -11.12 18.41 3.87
N LEU A 94 -11.58 17.60 2.91
CA LEU A 94 -11.20 16.20 2.76
C LEU A 94 -9.69 16.04 2.49
N GLU A 95 -9.08 16.96 1.75
CA GLU A 95 -7.64 16.97 1.51
C GLU A 95 -6.82 17.22 2.78
N ARG A 96 -7.32 18.07 3.69
CA ARG A 96 -6.67 18.30 4.99
C ARG A 96 -6.80 17.10 5.91
N LEU A 97 -7.98 16.47 5.95
CA LEU A 97 -8.21 15.26 6.72
C LEU A 97 -7.42 14.08 6.18
N SER A 98 -7.26 13.96 4.86
CA SER A 98 -6.45 12.89 4.26
C SER A 98 -4.96 13.08 4.55
N LYS A 99 -4.45 14.31 4.53
CA LYS A 99 -3.07 14.61 4.96
C LYS A 99 -2.82 14.21 6.43
N GLN A 100 -3.77 14.50 7.32
CA GLN A 100 -3.69 14.09 8.73
C GLN A 100 -3.79 12.57 8.88
N ALA A 101 -4.71 11.90 8.18
CA ALA A 101 -4.86 10.44 8.23
C ALA A 101 -3.60 9.70 7.73
N LEU A 102 -2.86 10.31 6.81
CA LEU A 102 -1.59 9.81 6.27
C LEU A 102 -0.36 10.35 7.03
N GLU A 103 -0.57 10.86 8.25
CA GLU A 103 0.54 11.26 9.10
C GLU A 103 1.30 10.02 9.58
N PRO A 104 2.64 9.97 9.45
CA PRO A 104 3.44 8.79 9.82
C PRO A 104 3.19 8.30 11.25
N ALA A 105 2.90 9.23 12.17
CA ALA A 105 2.58 8.93 13.55
C ALA A 105 1.28 8.12 13.70
N ILE A 106 0.24 8.44 12.92
CA ILE A 106 -1.03 7.70 12.93
C ILE A 106 -0.83 6.30 12.37
N LEU A 107 -0.06 6.16 11.29
CA LEU A 107 0.24 4.86 10.69
C LEU A 107 1.02 3.96 11.65
N ALA A 108 2.03 4.49 12.34
CA ALA A 108 2.76 3.75 13.36
C ALA A 108 1.84 3.32 14.53
N ASP A 109 0.91 4.19 14.93
CA ASP A 109 -0.07 3.87 15.97
C ASP A 109 -1.10 2.82 15.55
N LEU A 110 -1.55 2.85 14.29
CA LEU A 110 -2.41 1.82 13.71
C LEU A 110 -1.67 0.48 13.60
N ALA A 111 -0.41 0.50 13.16
CA ALA A 111 0.42 -0.70 13.09
C ALA A 111 0.61 -1.33 14.48
N ARG A 112 0.85 -0.51 15.51
CA ARG A 112 0.94 -0.95 16.90
C ARG A 112 -0.37 -1.56 17.40
N ARG A 113 -1.52 -0.94 17.10
CA ARG A 113 -2.85 -1.51 17.40
C ARG A 113 -3.11 -2.83 16.67
N ALA A 114 -2.58 -3.00 15.47
CA ALA A 114 -2.61 -4.25 14.71
C ALA A 114 -1.64 -5.33 15.23
N GLY A 115 -0.88 -5.05 16.29
CA GLY A 115 0.05 -6.00 16.94
C GLY A 115 1.50 -5.90 16.47
N LEU A 116 1.86 -4.87 15.69
CA LEU A 116 3.26 -4.59 15.34
C LEU A 116 3.93 -3.82 16.50
N THR A 117 4.50 -4.57 17.43
CA THR A 117 5.20 -4.04 18.60
C THR A 117 6.72 -4.09 18.39
N PRO A 118 7.52 -3.35 19.18
CA PRO A 118 8.99 -3.44 19.11
C PRO A 118 9.54 -4.87 19.28
N GLN A 119 8.81 -5.73 20.01
CA GLN A 119 9.16 -7.13 20.23
C GLN A 119 8.73 -8.07 19.09
N THR A 120 7.95 -7.56 18.13
CA THR A 120 7.47 -8.36 16.99
C THR A 120 8.67 -8.75 16.11
N VAL A 121 8.91 -10.06 16.03
CA VAL A 121 9.94 -10.62 15.16
C VAL A 121 9.49 -10.46 13.71
N LEU A 122 10.21 -9.67 12.94
CA LEU A 122 9.94 -9.54 11.51
C LEU A 122 10.45 -10.77 10.75
N PRO A 123 9.70 -11.25 9.75
CA PRO A 123 10.16 -12.29 8.85
C PRO A 123 11.44 -11.88 8.11
N SER A 124 12.25 -12.88 7.74
CA SER A 124 13.44 -12.67 6.92
C SER A 124 13.07 -12.09 5.55
N ARG A 125 14.05 -11.49 4.87
CA ARG A 125 13.85 -10.92 3.52
C ARG A 125 13.23 -11.93 2.55
N THR A 126 13.70 -13.17 2.59
CA THR A 126 13.19 -14.26 1.75
C THR A 126 11.76 -14.63 2.12
N ALA A 127 11.44 -14.74 3.41
CA ALA A 127 10.08 -15.01 3.88
C ALA A 127 9.10 -13.88 3.51
N THR A 128 9.51 -12.62 3.64
CA THR A 128 8.73 -11.46 3.19
C THR A 128 8.48 -11.52 1.69
N GLY A 129 9.53 -11.77 0.89
CA GLY A 129 9.40 -11.86 -0.57
C GLY A 129 8.48 -12.99 -1.03
N MET A 130 8.50 -14.15 -0.36
CA MET A 130 7.56 -15.25 -0.63
C MET A 130 6.12 -14.94 -0.22
N GLY A 131 5.93 -14.11 0.81
CA GLY A 131 4.62 -13.69 1.27
C GLY A 131 3.96 -12.65 0.37
N LEU A 132 4.73 -11.94 -0.46
CA LEU A 132 4.23 -10.92 -1.38
C LEU A 132 3.65 -11.55 -2.65
N LYS A 133 2.48 -11.08 -3.07
CA LYS A 133 1.89 -11.47 -4.36
C LYS A 133 2.27 -10.46 -5.43
N ARG A 134 2.73 -10.94 -6.58
CA ARG A 134 2.95 -10.11 -7.77
C ARG A 134 1.62 -9.81 -8.45
N LEU A 135 1.41 -8.57 -8.86
CA LEU A 135 0.27 -8.14 -9.67
C LEU A 135 0.68 -8.02 -11.14
N ALA A 136 -0.31 -8.12 -12.04
CA ALA A 136 -0.09 -8.07 -13.48
C ALA A 136 0.42 -6.69 -13.96
N ASP A 137 0.13 -5.63 -13.22
CA ASP A 137 0.56 -4.25 -13.47
C ASP A 137 1.98 -3.94 -12.98
N GLY A 138 2.71 -4.95 -12.50
CA GLY A 138 4.08 -4.81 -12.00
C GLY A 138 4.17 -4.32 -10.56
N ARG A 139 3.04 -4.10 -9.87
CA ARG A 139 3.02 -3.86 -8.42
C ARG A 139 3.17 -5.17 -7.64
N VAL A 140 3.42 -5.04 -6.34
CA VAL A 140 3.32 -6.17 -5.41
C VAL A 140 2.30 -5.86 -4.33
N CYS A 141 1.56 -6.88 -3.90
CA CYS A 141 0.63 -6.79 -2.80
C CYS A 141 1.17 -7.53 -1.58
N ALA A 142 0.99 -6.95 -0.40
CA ALA A 142 1.13 -7.65 0.87
C ALA A 142 -0.24 -8.17 1.31
N PRO A 143 -0.47 -9.49 1.27
CA PRO A 143 -1.70 -10.09 1.73
C PRO A 143 -1.78 -10.12 3.25
N ASP A 144 -3.00 -10.06 3.75
CA ASP A 144 -3.29 -10.28 5.15
C ASP A 144 -2.87 -11.69 5.57
N PRO A 145 -2.19 -11.88 6.71
CA PRO A 145 -1.86 -13.21 7.18
C PRO A 145 -3.10 -14.07 7.50
N GLN A 146 -4.21 -13.47 7.94
CA GLN A 146 -5.46 -14.16 8.32
C GLN A 146 -6.38 -14.36 7.11
N THR A 147 -6.73 -13.28 6.40
CA THR A 147 -7.74 -13.32 5.32
C THR A 147 -7.16 -13.63 3.95
N LYS A 148 -5.82 -13.56 3.79
CA LYS A 148 -5.09 -13.68 2.51
C LYS A 148 -5.47 -12.66 1.44
N ALA A 149 -6.36 -11.71 1.76
CA ALA A 149 -6.72 -10.58 0.91
C ALA A 149 -5.55 -9.59 0.84
N CYS A 150 -5.30 -9.01 -0.33
CA CYS A 150 -4.30 -7.96 -0.47
C CYS A 150 -4.73 -6.73 0.33
N ILE A 151 -3.92 -6.27 1.28
CA ILE A 151 -4.22 -5.06 2.08
C ILE A 151 -3.36 -3.89 1.63
N LEU A 152 -2.07 -4.13 1.40
CA LEU A 152 -1.11 -3.09 1.05
C LEU A 152 -0.60 -3.32 -0.36
N TYR A 153 -0.48 -2.27 -1.15
CA TYR A 153 0.04 -2.30 -2.50
C TYR A 153 1.28 -1.44 -2.60
N PHE A 154 2.34 -2.01 -3.17
CA PHE A 154 3.61 -1.34 -3.37
C PHE A 154 3.90 -1.22 -4.86
N GLY A 155 4.20 0.00 -5.30
CA GLY A 155 4.68 0.30 -6.64
C GLY A 155 6.19 0.47 -6.67
N ARG A 156 6.78 0.25 -7.84
CA ARG A 156 8.21 0.45 -8.08
C ARG A 156 8.48 1.88 -8.54
N TYR A 157 9.40 2.55 -7.88
CA TYR A 157 9.86 3.90 -8.20
C TYR A 157 11.39 3.89 -8.37
N PRO A 158 11.99 4.95 -8.97
CA PRO A 158 13.45 5.07 -9.06
C PRO A 158 14.16 5.03 -7.70
N SER A 159 13.47 5.44 -6.64
CA SER A 159 13.98 5.44 -5.25
C SER A 159 13.72 4.14 -4.48
N GLY A 160 13.16 3.11 -5.13
CA GLY A 160 12.79 1.84 -4.51
C GLY A 160 11.28 1.60 -4.53
N TRP A 161 10.82 0.59 -3.78
CA TRP A 161 9.40 0.28 -3.68
C TRP A 161 8.71 1.12 -2.61
N LYS A 162 7.54 1.67 -2.96
CA LYS A 162 6.76 2.53 -2.06
C LYS A 162 5.32 2.06 -1.96
N LEU A 163 4.75 2.22 -0.77
CA LEU A 163 3.33 2.02 -0.54
C LEU A 163 2.55 3.06 -1.35
N ASN A 164 1.74 2.63 -2.30
CA ASN A 164 1.01 3.52 -3.20
C ASN A 164 -0.50 3.33 -3.16
N ALA A 165 -0.99 2.24 -2.59
CA ALA A 165 -2.42 2.03 -2.35
C ALA A 165 -2.65 1.09 -1.17
N LEU A 166 -3.84 1.22 -0.59
CA LEU A 166 -4.39 0.38 0.47
C LEU A 166 -5.73 -0.21 0.00
N ASP A 167 -6.06 -1.42 0.47
CA ASP A 167 -7.40 -1.97 0.34
C ASP A 167 -8.24 -1.54 1.56
N GLU A 168 -9.20 -0.66 1.33
CA GLU A 168 -10.04 -0.10 2.39
C GLU A 168 -10.92 -1.17 3.05
N ALA A 169 -11.50 -2.08 2.27
CA ALA A 169 -12.43 -3.09 2.78
C ALA A 169 -11.69 -4.09 3.68
N ALA A 170 -10.51 -4.55 3.25
CA ALA A 170 -9.68 -5.44 4.02
C ALA A 170 -9.10 -4.75 5.28
N LEU A 171 -8.73 -3.47 5.19
CA LEU A 171 -8.26 -2.70 6.34
C LEU A 171 -9.35 -2.47 7.38
N ARG A 172 -10.57 -2.07 6.94
CA ARG A 172 -11.73 -1.89 7.82
C ARG A 172 -12.10 -3.22 8.49
N GLY A 173 -12.06 -4.33 7.75
CA GLY A 173 -12.27 -5.66 8.30
C GLY A 173 -11.29 -6.00 9.43
N ARG A 174 -10.00 -5.64 9.30
CA ARG A 174 -9.03 -5.84 10.39
C ARG A 174 -9.25 -4.95 11.59
N LEU A 175 -9.56 -3.67 11.38
CA LEU A 175 -9.75 -2.71 12.47
C LEU A 175 -11.05 -2.95 13.25
N ALA A 176 -12.05 -3.54 12.59
CA ALA A 176 -13.33 -3.91 13.22
C ALA A 176 -13.25 -5.21 14.02
N VAL A 177 -12.29 -6.09 13.75
CA VAL A 177 -12.08 -7.31 14.53
C VAL A 177 -11.31 -6.94 15.80
N PRO A 178 -11.91 -7.04 17.01
CA PRO A 178 -11.14 -6.89 18.23
C PRO A 178 -10.02 -7.92 18.25
N ALA A 179 -8.79 -7.47 18.52
CA ALA A 179 -7.62 -8.31 18.65
C ALA A 179 -7.89 -9.37 19.74
N THR A 180 -8.38 -10.53 19.32
CA THR A 180 -8.63 -11.64 20.24
C THR A 180 -7.26 -12.12 20.68
N PRO A 181 -6.95 -12.15 21.99
CA PRO A 181 -5.67 -12.64 22.45
C PRO A 181 -5.56 -14.10 22.03
N ARG A 182 -4.57 -14.37 21.19
CA ARG A 182 -4.25 -15.71 20.68
C ARG A 182 -3.76 -16.52 21.88
N THR A 183 -4.67 -17.19 22.57
CA THR A 183 -4.37 -18.19 23.59
C THR A 183 -3.62 -19.32 22.89
N ARG A 184 -2.30 -19.39 23.10
CA ARG A 184 -1.53 -20.61 22.82
C ARG A 184 -2.10 -21.71 23.70
N ARG A 185 -2.63 -22.77 23.09
CA ARG A 185 -2.66 -24.11 23.67
C ARG A 185 -1.45 -24.86 23.17
#